data_AF-A0AAD4B9P9-F1
#
_entry.id   AF-A0AAD4B9P9-F1
#
_cell.length_a   1.000
_cell.length_b   1.000
_cell.length_c   1.000
_cell.angle_alpha   90.00
_cell.angle_beta   90.00
_cell.angle_gamma   90.00
#
_symmetry.space_group_name_H-M   'P 1'
#
loop_
_entity.id
_entity.type
_entity.pdbx_description
1 polymer ?
#
loop_
_entity_poly.entity_id
_entity_poly.type
_entity_poly.pdbx_seq_one_letter_code
_entity_poly.pdbx_strand_id
1 'polypeptide(L)'
;MAPTKWTTPAQAEFLTGLHPTYLEHTAEKTYHRFWAELYADWFTRWPERVVLFPNVEGALNAVQGEALGAAVDARKKQLQTWFRWRANELRRSRLQQKKSSVFEKIVAPKGSRIRTPTELYMLEHYDDRIKPQITAEQQAGHIPAFGNNLTVVRKYAQELLESEDGEIKEKIQLMYEMQEKVSKATCDTDSEEETDPAEIKRAIDDLPYALARVAKLVKRRTRFAISFVCAGPDPSRNWDISSIS
;
A
#
# COMPACT_ATOMS: atom_id res chain seq x y z
N MET A 1 -3.29 -4.28 26.00
CA MET A 1 -2.10 -5.07 26.37
C MET A 1 -1.16 -5.09 25.18
N ALA A 2 0.12 -4.74 25.37
CA ALA A 2 1.09 -4.81 24.27
C ALA A 2 1.30 -6.29 23.88
N PRO A 3 1.39 -6.63 22.59
CA PRO A 3 1.59 -8.00 22.16
C PRO A 3 2.87 -8.57 22.77
N THR A 4 2.77 -9.75 23.38
CA THR A 4 3.88 -10.43 24.02
C THR A 4 4.97 -10.70 22.98
N LYS A 5 6.15 -10.09 23.14
CA LYS A 5 7.29 -10.30 22.25
C LYS A 5 7.81 -11.72 22.48
N TRP A 6 7.84 -12.54 21.43
CA TRP A 6 8.33 -13.92 21.52
C TRP A 6 9.86 -14.01 21.64
N THR A 7 10.59 -12.98 21.22
CA THR A 7 12.05 -12.90 21.28
C THR A 7 12.52 -12.37 22.63
N THR A 8 13.56 -12.98 23.20
CA THR A 8 14.30 -12.37 24.33
C THR A 8 15.07 -11.13 23.88
N PRO A 9 15.55 -10.27 24.80
CA PRO A 9 16.34 -9.08 24.43
C PRO A 9 17.57 -9.41 23.58
N ALA A 10 18.34 -10.43 23.96
CA ALA A 10 19.53 -10.86 23.23
C ALA A 10 19.20 -11.40 21.82
N GLN A 11 18.10 -12.14 21.69
CA GLN A 11 17.60 -12.60 20.40
C GLN A 11 17.16 -11.44 19.51
N ALA A 12 16.46 -10.46 20.08
CA ALA A 12 16.00 -9.28 19.35
C ALA A 12 17.17 -8.43 18.86
N GLU A 13 18.20 -8.25 19.68
CA GLU A 13 19.43 -7.54 19.32
C GLU A 13 20.17 -8.22 18.18
N PHE A 14 20.36 -9.55 18.26
CA PHE A 14 20.97 -10.35 17.20
C PHE A 14 20.22 -10.20 15.86
N LEU A 15 18.89 -10.36 15.87
CA LEU A 15 18.08 -10.23 14.65
C LEU A 15 18.10 -8.80 14.09
N THR A 16 18.16 -7.79 14.96
CA THR A 16 18.24 -6.39 14.54
C THR A 16 19.60 -6.08 13.91
N GLY A 17 20.69 -6.64 14.44
CA GLY A 17 22.03 -6.50 13.89
C GLY A 17 22.19 -7.08 12.48
N LEU A 18 21.46 -8.16 12.17
CA LEU A 18 21.46 -8.80 10.84
C LEU A 18 20.52 -8.14 9.81
N HIS A 19 19.78 -7.11 10.22
CA HIS A 19 18.82 -6.44 9.35
C HIS A 19 19.45 -5.78 8.11
N PRO A 20 20.61 -5.10 8.17
CA PRO A 20 21.28 -4.55 6.99
C PRO A 20 21.64 -5.65 5.96
N THR A 21 22.26 -6.73 6.43
CA THR A 21 22.64 -7.88 5.59
C THR A 21 21.42 -8.52 4.91
N TYR A 22 20.29 -8.63 5.63
CA TYR A 22 19.04 -9.10 5.03
C TYR A 22 18.55 -8.21 3.87
N LEU A 23 18.72 -6.89 3.97
CA LEU A 23 18.34 -5.95 2.91
C LEU A 23 19.25 -6.07 1.68
N GLU A 24 20.54 -6.29 1.87
CA GLU A 24 21.51 -6.54 0.79
C GLU A 24 21.14 -7.81 0.02
N HIS A 25 20.93 -8.93 0.71
CA HIS A 25 20.48 -10.17 0.08
C HIS A 25 19.11 -10.05 -0.59
N THR A 26 18.23 -9.18 -0.06
CA THR A 26 16.94 -8.89 -0.69
C THR A 26 17.12 -8.14 -2.02
N ALA A 27 18.05 -7.18 -2.08
CA ALA A 27 18.36 -6.44 -3.30
C ALA A 27 18.98 -7.34 -4.38
N GLU A 28 19.90 -8.22 -3.98
CA GLU A 28 20.60 -9.16 -4.87
C GLU A 28 19.78 -10.43 -5.20
N LYS A 29 18.63 -10.61 -4.55
CA LYS A 29 17.78 -11.80 -4.65
C LYS A 29 18.48 -13.11 -4.20
N THR A 30 19.47 -13.02 -3.33
CA THR A 30 20.27 -14.15 -2.81
C THR A 30 19.74 -14.69 -1.47
N TYR A 31 18.41 -14.73 -1.30
CA TYR A 31 17.74 -15.07 -0.02
C TYR A 31 18.18 -16.39 0.62
N HIS A 32 18.44 -17.41 -0.20
CA HIS A 32 18.76 -18.75 0.29
C HIS A 32 20.06 -18.78 1.13
N ARG A 33 21.05 -17.95 0.78
CA ARG A 33 22.32 -17.85 1.52
C ARG A 33 22.11 -17.22 2.89
N PHE A 34 21.41 -16.09 2.91
CA PHE A 34 21.04 -15.42 4.15
C PHE A 34 20.31 -16.35 5.13
N TRP A 35 19.32 -17.10 4.65
CA TRP A 35 18.56 -18.00 5.52
C TRP A 35 19.44 -19.15 6.04
N ALA A 36 20.32 -19.71 5.21
CA ALA A 36 21.23 -20.77 5.64
C ALA A 36 22.18 -20.29 6.75
N GLU A 37 22.81 -19.13 6.57
CA GLU A 37 23.70 -18.51 7.56
C GLU A 37 22.95 -18.14 8.84
N LEU A 38 21.80 -17.47 8.72
CA LEU A 38 20.97 -17.11 9.86
C LEU A 38 20.59 -18.33 10.69
N TYR A 39 20.16 -19.43 10.05
CA TYR A 39 19.74 -20.62 10.78
C TYR A 39 20.92 -21.32 11.46
N ALA A 40 22.07 -21.41 10.79
CA ALA A 40 23.28 -21.97 11.39
C ALA A 40 23.66 -21.21 12.67
N ASP A 41 23.72 -19.89 12.61
CA ASP A 41 24.09 -19.05 13.75
C ASP A 41 23.02 -19.07 14.84
N TRP A 42 21.74 -18.98 14.45
CA TRP A 42 20.63 -18.95 15.40
C TRP A 42 20.54 -20.23 16.21
N PHE A 43 20.53 -21.39 15.56
CA PHE A 43 20.37 -22.67 16.25
C PHE A 43 21.64 -23.13 16.98
N THR A 44 22.80 -22.56 16.64
CA THR A 44 24.02 -22.72 17.46
C THR A 44 23.92 -21.98 18.79
N ARG A 45 23.38 -20.75 18.78
CA ARG A 45 23.24 -19.90 19.97
C ARG A 45 22.02 -20.24 20.82
N TRP A 46 20.91 -20.60 20.17
CA TRP A 46 19.63 -20.93 20.81
C TRP A 46 19.10 -22.26 20.25
N PRO A 47 19.71 -23.39 20.63
CA PRO A 47 19.25 -24.70 20.19
C PRO A 47 17.87 -25.01 20.77
N GLU A 48 16.88 -25.31 19.91
CA GLU A 48 15.52 -25.67 20.33
C GLU A 48 15.48 -26.92 21.21
N ARG A 49 16.51 -27.79 21.09
CA ARG A 49 16.67 -28.98 21.95
C ARG A 49 16.71 -28.62 23.42
N VAL A 50 17.43 -27.54 23.79
CA VAL A 50 17.56 -27.11 25.19
C VAL A 50 16.24 -26.55 25.71
N VAL A 51 15.43 -25.95 24.84
CA VAL A 51 14.14 -25.38 25.20
C VAL A 51 13.08 -26.47 25.42
N LEU A 52 13.01 -27.45 24.50
CA LEU A 52 12.02 -28.52 24.57
C LEU A 52 12.38 -29.65 25.52
N PHE A 53 13.67 -29.97 25.62
CA PHE A 53 14.16 -31.13 26.34
C PHE A 53 15.34 -30.75 27.27
N PRO A 54 15.14 -29.84 28.24
CA PRO A 54 16.23 -29.37 29.12
C PRO A 54 16.86 -30.49 29.95
N ASN A 55 16.09 -31.55 30.27
CA ASN A 55 16.50 -32.62 31.18
C ASN A 55 16.83 -33.95 30.46
N VAL A 56 16.92 -33.95 29.12
CA VAL A 56 17.21 -35.17 28.35
C VAL A 56 18.67 -35.15 27.89
N GLU A 57 19.50 -35.93 28.57
CA GLU A 57 20.87 -36.18 28.17
C GLU A 57 20.93 -37.41 27.24
N GLY A 58 21.57 -37.28 26.07
CA GLY A 58 21.74 -38.37 25.11
C GLY A 58 20.85 -38.30 23.85
N ALA A 59 20.78 -39.43 23.14
CA ALA A 59 20.07 -39.56 21.88
C ALA A 59 18.55 -39.39 22.08
N LEU A 60 17.93 -38.62 21.20
CA LEU A 60 16.48 -38.40 21.23
C LEU A 60 15.75 -39.63 20.68
N ASN A 61 14.65 -40.01 21.32
CA ASN A 61 13.76 -41.03 20.78
C ASN A 61 13.08 -40.52 19.50
N ALA A 62 12.58 -41.43 18.65
CA ALA A 62 11.96 -41.05 17.36
C ALA A 62 10.87 -39.98 17.49
N VAL A 63 9.99 -40.10 18.50
CA VAL A 63 8.93 -39.13 18.80
C VAL A 63 9.50 -37.77 19.23
N GLN A 64 10.58 -37.75 20.01
CA GLN A 64 11.22 -36.52 20.45
C GLN A 64 11.99 -35.85 19.30
N GLY A 65 12.58 -36.64 18.40
CA GLY A 65 13.21 -36.16 17.17
C GLY A 65 12.23 -35.47 16.24
N GLU A 66 11.04 -36.04 16.06
CA GLU A 66 9.97 -35.42 15.26
C GLU A 66 9.49 -34.10 15.88
N ALA A 67 9.26 -34.08 17.19
CA ALA A 67 8.88 -32.86 17.91
C ALA A 67 9.95 -31.76 17.81
N LEU A 68 11.24 -32.14 17.88
CA LEU A 68 12.35 -31.21 17.68
C LEU A 68 12.37 -30.65 16.26
N GLY A 69 12.17 -31.50 15.24
CA GLY A 69 12.10 -31.07 13.84
C GLY A 69 10.97 -30.07 13.61
N ALA A 70 9.77 -30.37 14.12
CA ALA A 70 8.61 -29.48 14.03
C ALA A 70 8.87 -28.12 14.70
N ALA A 71 9.53 -28.09 15.86
CA ALA A 71 9.86 -26.85 16.55
C ALA A 71 10.93 -26.03 15.81
N VAL A 72 11.95 -26.67 15.25
CA VAL A 72 12.95 -26.01 14.39
C VAL A 72 12.26 -25.36 13.19
N ASP A 73 11.35 -26.06 12.52
CA ASP A 73 10.64 -25.52 11.36
C ASP A 73 9.67 -24.40 11.74
N ALA A 74 8.99 -24.52 12.90
CA ALA A 74 8.19 -23.44 13.44
C ALA A 74 9.03 -22.19 13.72
N ARG A 75 10.23 -22.35 14.29
CA ARG A 75 11.15 -21.23 14.54
C ARG A 75 11.64 -20.59 13.25
N LYS A 76 12.03 -21.39 12.25
CA LYS A 76 12.42 -20.87 10.92
C LYS A 76 11.32 -19.99 10.33
N LYS A 77 10.05 -20.42 10.38
CA LYS A 77 8.90 -19.63 9.92
C LYS A 77 8.75 -18.32 10.71
N GLN A 78 8.94 -18.36 12.03
CA GLN A 78 8.90 -17.16 12.88
C GLN A 78 9.99 -16.17 12.52
N LEU A 79 11.23 -16.63 12.31
CA LEU A 79 12.37 -15.79 11.90
C LEU A 79 12.11 -15.15 10.53
N GLN A 80 11.66 -15.93 9.54
CA GLN A 80 11.31 -15.41 8.22
C GLN A 80 10.23 -14.33 8.31
N THR A 81 9.18 -14.61 9.10
CA THR A 81 8.10 -13.66 9.32
C THR A 81 8.62 -12.38 9.98
N TRP A 82 9.46 -12.51 11.01
CA TRP A 82 10.05 -11.37 11.72
C TRP A 82 10.81 -10.42 10.79
N PHE A 83 11.66 -10.96 9.91
CA PHE A 83 12.43 -10.16 8.94
C PHE A 83 11.55 -9.57 7.84
N ARG A 84 10.61 -10.35 7.30
CA ARG A 84 9.64 -9.86 6.30
C ARG A 84 8.82 -8.70 6.82
N TRP A 85 8.34 -8.78 8.07
CA TRP A 85 7.54 -7.72 8.67
C TRP A 85 8.34 -6.44 8.86
N ARG A 86 9.61 -6.51 9.25
CA ARG A 86 10.46 -5.33 9.46
C ARG A 86 10.99 -4.72 8.16
N ALA A 87 11.35 -5.54 7.18
CA ALA A 87 11.64 -5.02 5.85
C ALA A 87 10.40 -4.36 5.22
N ASN A 88 9.21 -4.92 5.48
CA ASN A 88 7.96 -4.29 5.09
C ASN A 88 7.61 -3.07 5.95
N GLU A 89 8.03 -2.96 7.21
CA GLU A 89 7.82 -1.77 8.03
C GLU A 89 8.61 -0.59 7.48
N LEU A 90 9.82 -0.79 6.97
CA LEU A 90 10.54 0.25 6.23
C LEU A 90 9.83 0.63 4.91
N ARG A 91 9.28 -0.35 4.18
CA ARG A 91 8.47 -0.08 2.97
C ARG A 91 7.14 0.60 3.29
N ARG A 92 6.47 0.19 4.36
CA ARG A 92 5.21 0.76 4.87
C ARG A 92 5.44 2.12 5.46
N SER A 93 6.57 2.38 6.12
CA SER A 93 6.98 3.71 6.56
C SER A 93 7.21 4.61 5.35
N ARG A 94 7.87 4.14 4.28
CA ARG A 94 7.93 4.90 3.01
C ARG A 94 6.56 5.13 2.37
N LEU A 95 5.66 4.15 2.43
CA LEU A 95 4.30 4.25 1.88
C LEU A 95 3.35 5.08 2.76
N GLN A 96 3.52 5.10 4.09
CA GLN A 96 2.72 5.90 5.03
C GLN A 96 3.32 7.31 5.22
N GLN A 97 4.61 7.49 4.92
CA GLN A 97 5.21 8.79 4.66
C GLN A 97 4.85 9.35 3.28
N LYS A 98 4.11 8.61 2.43
CA LYS A 98 3.20 9.23 1.46
C LYS A 98 2.01 9.86 2.17
N LYS A 99 2.26 10.71 3.17
CA LYS A 99 1.32 11.80 3.44
C LYS A 99 1.44 12.71 2.24
N SER A 100 0.48 12.60 1.32
CA SER A 100 0.32 13.42 0.10
C SER A 100 1.63 14.07 -0.32
N SER A 101 2.40 13.40 -1.20
CA SER A 101 3.61 14.02 -1.75
C SER A 101 3.27 15.47 -2.10
N VAL A 102 4.11 16.44 -1.76
CA VAL A 102 3.78 17.85 -2.08
C VAL A 102 3.52 18.01 -3.59
N PHE A 103 4.06 17.09 -4.40
CA PHE A 103 3.73 16.92 -5.81
C PHE A 103 2.31 16.41 -6.10
N GLU A 104 1.73 15.49 -5.30
CA GLU A 104 0.32 15.06 -5.47
C GLU A 104 -0.69 16.18 -5.19
N LYS A 105 -0.28 17.23 -4.47
CA LYS A 105 -1.11 18.44 -4.28
C LYS A 105 -0.90 19.50 -5.36
N ILE A 106 0.16 19.38 -6.16
CA ILE A 106 0.56 20.34 -7.20
C ILE A 106 0.18 19.84 -8.60
N VAL A 107 0.20 18.51 -8.84
CA VAL A 107 0.00 17.89 -10.17
C VAL A 107 -1.42 17.31 -10.30
N ALA A 108 -2.44 18.05 -9.87
CA ALA A 108 -3.85 17.65 -9.87
C ALA A 108 -4.23 16.49 -8.90
N PRO A 109 -5.47 16.50 -8.37
CA PRO A 109 -6.01 15.37 -7.65
C PRO A 109 -6.11 14.21 -8.63
N LYS A 110 -5.20 13.24 -8.50
CA LYS A 110 -5.29 11.96 -9.21
C LYS A 110 -6.74 11.49 -9.13
N GLY A 111 -7.42 11.44 -10.28
CA GLY A 111 -8.86 11.21 -10.39
C GLY A 111 -9.26 10.12 -9.41
N SER A 112 -10.04 10.51 -8.39
CA SER A 112 -10.54 9.56 -7.41
C SER A 112 -11.27 8.49 -8.20
N ARG A 113 -10.91 7.21 -7.99
CA ARG A 113 -11.56 6.09 -8.68
C ARG A 113 -13.07 6.29 -8.63
N ILE A 114 -13.71 6.35 -9.80
CA ILE A 114 -15.17 6.46 -9.93
C ILE A 114 -15.79 5.29 -9.18
N ARG A 115 -16.79 5.58 -8.35
CA ARG A 115 -17.52 4.54 -7.62
C ARG A 115 -18.38 3.77 -8.60
N THR A 116 -18.41 2.45 -8.47
CA THR A 116 -19.33 1.63 -9.26
C THR A 116 -20.79 1.93 -8.88
N PRO A 117 -21.77 1.67 -9.77
CA PRO A 117 -23.19 1.83 -9.43
C PRO A 117 -23.59 1.09 -8.14
N THR A 118 -23.06 -0.12 -7.92
CA THR A 118 -23.26 -0.88 -6.68
C THR A 118 -22.68 -0.18 -5.46
N GLU A 119 -21.50 0.45 -5.56
CA GLU A 119 -20.91 1.22 -4.46
C GLU A 119 -21.68 2.52 -4.18
N LEU A 120 -22.30 3.13 -5.20
CA LEU A 120 -23.21 4.26 -5.03
C LEU A 120 -24.52 3.84 -4.35
N TYR A 121 -25.08 2.70 -4.76
CA TYR A 121 -26.24 2.11 -4.10
C TYR A 121 -25.96 1.81 -2.63
N MET A 122 -24.81 1.17 -2.34
CA MET A 122 -24.37 0.94 -0.98
C MET A 122 -24.27 2.26 -0.21
N LEU A 123 -23.68 3.30 -0.79
CA LEU A 123 -23.51 4.57 -0.09
C LEU A 123 -24.85 5.19 0.36
N GLU A 124 -25.88 5.13 -0.49
CA GLU A 124 -27.19 5.72 -0.20
C GLU A 124 -28.09 4.82 0.65
N HIS A 125 -28.00 3.50 0.50
CA HIS A 125 -28.99 2.55 1.05
C HIS A 125 -28.38 1.48 1.97
N TYR A 126 -27.15 1.68 2.46
CA TYR A 126 -26.50 0.72 3.35
C TYR A 126 -27.30 0.51 4.64
N ASP A 127 -27.61 1.59 5.37
CA ASP A 127 -28.22 1.47 6.69
C ASP A 127 -29.69 1.01 6.61
N ASP A 128 -30.42 1.43 5.58
CA ASP A 128 -31.86 1.20 5.47
C ASP A 128 -32.22 -0.16 4.86
N ARG A 129 -31.48 -0.60 3.83
CA ARG A 129 -31.85 -1.79 3.03
C ARG A 129 -30.87 -2.95 3.20
N ILE A 130 -29.57 -2.67 3.13
CA ILE A 130 -28.53 -3.72 3.07
C ILE A 130 -28.21 -4.26 4.48
N LYS A 131 -28.00 -3.39 5.45
CA LYS A 131 -27.60 -3.74 6.82
C LYS A 131 -28.64 -4.61 7.55
N PRO A 132 -29.96 -4.37 7.46
CA PRO A 132 -30.95 -5.24 8.10
C PRO A 132 -30.91 -6.67 7.58
N GLN A 133 -30.79 -6.85 6.26
CA GLN A 133 -30.72 -8.19 5.64
C GLN A 133 -29.45 -8.93 6.06
N ILE A 134 -28.30 -8.25 6.06
CA ILE A 134 -27.05 -8.86 6.48
C ILE A 134 -27.08 -9.23 7.96
N THR A 135 -27.69 -8.40 8.79
CA THR A 135 -27.83 -8.68 10.23
C THR A 135 -28.76 -9.89 10.46
N ALA A 136 -29.86 -10.00 9.71
CA ALA A 136 -30.75 -11.15 9.77
C ALA A 136 -30.06 -12.45 9.33
N GLU A 137 -29.30 -12.42 8.23
CA GLU A 137 -28.55 -13.57 7.72
C GLU A 137 -27.38 -13.97 8.63
N GLN A 138 -26.78 -13.01 9.35
CA GLN A 138 -25.80 -13.30 10.39
C GLN A 138 -26.43 -13.96 11.61
N GLN A 139 -27.63 -13.54 12.02
CA GLN A 139 -28.39 -14.17 13.10
C GLN A 139 -28.86 -15.59 12.73
N ALA A 140 -29.18 -15.82 11.45
CA ALA A 140 -29.51 -17.14 10.91
C ALA A 140 -28.29 -18.06 10.77
N GLY A 141 -27.06 -17.54 10.91
CA GLY A 141 -25.82 -18.32 10.83
C GLY A 141 -25.36 -18.64 9.41
N HIS A 142 -25.97 -18.04 8.38
CA HIS A 142 -25.56 -18.27 6.98
C HIS A 142 -24.29 -17.50 6.60
N ILE A 143 -23.98 -16.40 7.30
CA ILE A 143 -22.82 -15.54 7.02
C ILE A 143 -21.88 -15.51 8.23
N PRO A 144 -20.55 -15.71 8.04
CA PRO A 144 -19.58 -15.57 9.12
C PRO A 144 -19.49 -14.11 9.58
N ALA A 145 -19.49 -13.89 10.90
CA ALA A 145 -19.43 -12.56 11.51
C ALA A 145 -18.16 -11.77 11.16
N PHE A 146 -17.06 -12.42 10.77
CA PHE A 146 -15.77 -11.77 10.47
C PHE A 146 -15.07 -12.34 9.23
N GLY A 147 -14.32 -11.47 8.54
CA GLY A 147 -13.38 -11.83 7.46
C GLY A 147 -13.93 -11.75 6.04
N ASN A 148 -15.13 -12.30 5.79
CA ASN A 148 -15.72 -12.38 4.44
C ASN A 148 -16.96 -11.49 4.22
N ASN A 149 -17.32 -10.68 5.21
CA ASN A 149 -18.55 -9.88 5.21
C ASN A 149 -18.63 -8.95 3.99
N LEU A 150 -17.54 -8.28 3.60
CA LEU A 150 -17.55 -7.30 2.50
C LEU A 150 -17.92 -7.90 1.13
N THR A 151 -17.45 -9.11 0.81
CA THR A 151 -17.78 -9.77 -0.45
C THR A 151 -19.26 -10.13 -0.51
N VAL A 152 -19.80 -10.57 0.63
CA VAL A 152 -21.22 -10.92 0.76
C VAL A 152 -22.08 -9.66 0.66
N VAL A 153 -21.73 -8.60 1.40
CA VAL A 153 -22.38 -7.27 1.32
C VAL A 153 -22.47 -6.79 -0.13
N ARG A 154 -21.37 -6.89 -0.89
CA ARG A 154 -21.33 -6.43 -2.28
C ARG A 154 -22.25 -7.24 -3.19
N LYS A 155 -22.33 -8.55 -3.00
CA LYS A 155 -23.26 -9.41 -3.74
C LYS A 155 -24.72 -9.05 -3.45
N TYR A 156 -25.08 -8.93 -2.17
CA TYR A 156 -26.42 -8.50 -1.76
C TYR A 156 -26.78 -7.12 -2.30
N ALA A 157 -25.85 -6.17 -2.23
CA ALA A 157 -26.06 -4.83 -2.77
C ALA A 157 -26.29 -4.85 -4.29
N GLN A 158 -25.61 -5.73 -5.02
CA GLN A 158 -25.82 -5.90 -6.45
C GLN A 158 -27.19 -6.50 -6.76
N GLU A 159 -27.55 -7.61 -6.10
CA GLU A 159 -28.84 -8.27 -6.27
C GLU A 159 -30.01 -7.34 -5.92
N LEU A 160 -29.88 -6.58 -4.83
CA LEU A 160 -30.86 -5.57 -4.45
C LEU A 160 -30.99 -4.50 -5.53
N LEU A 161 -29.88 -3.90 -5.97
CA LEU A 161 -29.89 -2.89 -7.03
C LEU A 161 -30.53 -3.42 -8.32
N GLU A 162 -30.32 -4.68 -8.68
CA GLU A 162 -30.95 -5.33 -9.84
C GLU A 162 -32.46 -5.52 -9.66
N SER A 163 -32.93 -5.75 -8.43
CA SER A 163 -34.34 -5.91 -8.09
C SER A 163 -35.10 -4.61 -7.81
N GLU A 164 -34.40 -3.49 -7.63
CA GLU A 164 -35.02 -2.21 -7.25
C GLU A 164 -35.90 -1.57 -8.33
N ASP A 165 -36.71 -0.62 -7.88
CA ASP A 165 -37.53 0.24 -8.72
C ASP A 165 -36.70 1.03 -9.75
N GLY A 166 -37.34 1.31 -10.90
CA GLY A 166 -36.72 2.07 -11.99
C GLY A 166 -36.20 3.43 -11.55
N GLU A 167 -36.92 4.13 -10.67
CA GLU A 167 -36.54 5.46 -10.18
C GLU A 167 -35.22 5.45 -9.40
N ILE A 168 -35.00 4.43 -8.57
CA ILE A 168 -33.77 4.30 -7.76
C ILE A 168 -32.59 3.94 -8.67
N LYS A 169 -32.81 3.04 -9.64
CA LYS A 169 -31.81 2.70 -10.66
C LYS A 169 -31.41 3.91 -11.49
N GLU A 170 -32.37 4.70 -11.95
CA GLU A 170 -32.13 5.93 -12.70
C GLU A 170 -31.37 6.95 -11.86
N LYS A 171 -31.76 7.18 -10.60
CA LYS A 171 -31.03 8.08 -9.69
C LYS A 171 -29.55 7.67 -9.56
N ILE A 172 -29.28 6.38 -9.41
CA ILE A 172 -27.92 5.86 -9.25
C ILE A 172 -27.11 5.96 -10.54
N GLN A 173 -27.75 5.69 -11.67
CA GLN A 173 -27.16 5.86 -12.99
C GLN A 173 -26.80 7.33 -13.25
N LEU A 174 -27.69 8.27 -12.90
CA LEU A 174 -27.41 9.71 -13.00
C LEU A 174 -26.24 10.12 -12.11
N MET A 175 -26.16 9.62 -10.87
CA MET A 175 -25.01 9.87 -10.00
C MET A 175 -23.70 9.32 -10.58
N TYR A 176 -23.75 8.15 -11.21
CA TYR A 176 -22.59 7.56 -11.88
C TYR A 176 -22.13 8.41 -13.06
N GLU A 177 -23.05 8.84 -13.93
CA GLU A 177 -22.74 9.71 -15.08
C GLU A 177 -22.20 11.08 -14.64
N MET A 178 -22.72 11.65 -13.56
CA MET A 178 -22.18 12.89 -12.98
C MET A 178 -20.73 12.71 -12.52
N GLN A 179 -20.40 11.58 -11.88
CA GLN A 179 -19.02 11.28 -11.48
C GLN A 179 -18.10 11.07 -12.68
N GLU A 180 -18.58 10.38 -13.71
CA GLU A 180 -17.81 10.16 -14.94
C GLU A 180 -17.48 11.47 -15.64
N LYS A 181 -18.44 12.40 -15.75
CA LYS A 181 -18.23 13.73 -16.34
C LYS A 181 -17.18 14.54 -15.57
N VAL A 182 -17.25 14.54 -14.24
CA VAL A 182 -16.27 15.23 -13.39
C VAL A 182 -14.89 14.59 -13.52
N SER A 183 -14.80 13.25 -13.57
CA SER A 183 -13.55 12.52 -13.73
C SER A 183 -12.90 12.74 -15.10
N LYS A 184 -13.69 12.78 -16.19
CA LYS A 184 -13.19 13.06 -17.54
C LYS A 184 -12.68 14.50 -17.64
N ALA A 185 -13.44 15.47 -17.12
CA ALA A 185 -13.03 16.87 -17.07
C ALA A 185 -11.76 17.14 -16.24
N THR A 186 -11.39 16.23 -15.32
CA THR A 186 -10.14 16.35 -14.54
C THR A 186 -8.98 15.51 -15.10
N CYS A 187 -9.22 14.66 -16.10
CA CYS A 187 -8.21 13.75 -16.65
C CYS A 187 -7.85 14.03 -18.11
N ASP A 188 -8.73 14.69 -18.89
CA ASP A 188 -8.45 15.16 -20.24
C ASP A 188 -7.65 16.47 -20.20
N THR A 189 -6.39 16.38 -19.79
CA THR A 189 -5.35 17.40 -20.05
C THR A 189 -4.34 16.86 -21.07
N ASP A 190 -4.80 16.00 -21.98
CA ASP A 190 -4.04 15.43 -23.11
C ASP A 190 -4.82 15.54 -24.44
N SER A 191 -5.96 16.24 -24.47
CA SER A 191 -6.56 16.63 -25.74
C SER A 191 -5.69 17.72 -26.37
N GLU A 192 -5.26 17.50 -27.62
CA GLU A 192 -4.68 18.49 -28.53
C GLU A 192 -5.71 19.59 -28.88
N GLU A 193 -6.39 20.16 -27.88
CA GLU A 193 -7.15 21.38 -28.07
C GLU A 193 -6.16 22.51 -28.30
N GLU A 194 -6.43 23.34 -29.30
CA GLU A 194 -5.70 24.58 -29.61
C GLU A 194 -5.63 25.43 -28.34
N THR A 195 -4.60 25.20 -27.51
CA THR A 195 -4.41 25.95 -26.28
C THR A 195 -4.10 27.38 -26.71
N ASP A 196 -4.89 28.33 -26.21
CA ASP A 196 -4.71 29.75 -26.48
C ASP A 196 -3.22 30.10 -26.30
N PRO A 197 -2.54 30.64 -27.34
CA PRO A 197 -1.14 31.06 -27.25
C PRO A 197 -0.84 31.92 -26.02
N ALA A 198 -1.82 32.72 -25.56
CA ALA A 198 -1.69 33.53 -24.36
C ALA A 198 -1.72 32.70 -23.07
N GLU A 199 -2.47 31.60 -23.02
CA GLU A 199 -2.51 30.68 -21.88
C GLU A 199 -1.21 29.89 -21.76
N ILE A 200 -0.69 29.36 -22.88
CA ILE A 200 0.63 28.71 -22.91
C ILE A 200 1.70 29.67 -22.41
N LYS A 201 1.68 30.92 -22.86
CA LYS A 201 2.67 31.92 -22.45
C LYS A 201 2.60 32.19 -20.94
N ARG A 202 1.40 32.37 -20.39
CA ARG A 202 1.22 32.52 -18.92
C ARG A 202 1.75 31.31 -18.16
N ALA A 203 1.50 30.10 -18.63
CA ALA A 203 2.02 28.89 -18.01
C ALA A 203 3.55 28.84 -18.04
N ILE A 204 4.19 29.22 -19.15
CA ILE A 204 5.65 29.33 -19.27
C ILE A 204 6.20 30.37 -18.28
N ASP A 205 5.54 31.53 -18.18
CA ASP A 205 5.98 32.63 -17.30
C ASP A 205 5.77 32.30 -15.81
N ASP A 206 4.74 31.52 -15.47
CA ASP A 206 4.45 31.06 -14.10
C ASP A 206 5.33 29.87 -13.65
N LEU A 207 5.87 29.11 -14.59
CA LEU A 207 6.65 27.89 -14.36
C LEU A 207 7.87 28.10 -13.43
N PRO A 208 8.71 29.14 -13.59
CA PRO A 208 9.80 29.43 -12.66
C PRO A 208 9.35 29.51 -11.19
N TYR A 209 8.19 30.12 -10.94
CA TYR A 209 7.69 30.32 -9.57
C TYR A 209 7.23 29.00 -8.93
N ALA A 210 6.57 28.14 -9.71
CA ALA A 210 6.19 26.81 -9.27
C ALA A 210 7.43 25.94 -8.98
N LEU A 211 8.40 25.93 -9.90
CA LEU A 211 9.65 25.18 -9.76
C LEU A 211 10.51 25.69 -8.60
N ALA A 212 10.57 27.00 -8.37
CA ALA A 212 11.28 27.57 -7.24
C ALA A 212 10.70 27.12 -5.88
N ARG A 213 9.37 27.02 -5.78
CA ARG A 213 8.70 26.47 -4.58
C ARG A 213 9.11 25.01 -4.34
N VAL A 214 9.13 24.20 -5.40
CA VAL A 214 9.56 22.80 -5.35
C VAL A 214 11.03 22.69 -4.94
N ALA A 215 11.94 23.42 -5.60
CA ALA A 215 13.36 23.44 -5.26
C ALA A 215 13.59 23.82 -3.79
N LYS A 216 12.90 24.86 -3.29
CA LYS A 216 12.98 25.29 -1.89
C LYS A 216 12.54 24.20 -0.92
N LEU A 217 11.49 23.46 -1.26
CA LEU A 217 11.00 22.34 -0.46
C LEU A 217 12.01 21.19 -0.41
N VAL A 218 12.58 20.83 -1.55
CA VAL A 218 13.56 19.74 -1.61
C VAL A 218 14.83 20.12 -0.86
N LYS A 219 15.39 21.31 -1.12
CA LYS A 219 16.55 21.84 -0.39
C LYS A 219 16.35 21.82 1.13
N ARG A 220 15.15 22.17 1.61
CA ARG A 220 14.84 22.14 3.05
C ARG A 220 14.84 20.74 3.65
N ARG A 221 14.37 19.72 2.92
CA ARG A 221 14.22 18.35 3.44
C ARG A 221 15.43 17.46 3.23
N THR A 222 16.08 17.57 2.07
CA THR A 222 17.18 16.67 1.69
C THR A 222 18.54 17.36 1.67
N ARG A 223 18.57 18.69 1.79
CA ARG A 223 19.77 19.53 1.59
C ARG A 223 20.35 19.49 0.17
N PHE A 224 19.65 18.88 -0.78
CA PHE A 224 20.10 18.85 -2.17
C PHE A 224 19.93 20.21 -2.84
N ALA A 225 20.88 20.54 -3.71
CA ALA A 225 20.73 21.58 -4.72
C ALA A 225 20.11 20.93 -5.96
N ILE A 226 19.13 21.60 -6.56
CA ILE A 226 18.42 21.13 -7.75
C ILE A 226 18.35 22.29 -8.73
N SER A 227 18.60 21.99 -9.99
CA SER A 227 18.34 22.85 -11.15
C SER A 227 17.26 22.21 -12.02
N PHE A 228 16.52 23.05 -12.72
CA PHE A 228 15.56 22.62 -13.73
C PHE A 228 16.01 23.18 -15.08
N VAL A 229 15.80 22.42 -16.14
CA VAL A 229 16.00 22.89 -17.51
C VAL A 229 14.73 22.53 -18.26
N CYS A 230 14.03 23.55 -18.74
CA CYS A 230 12.80 23.42 -19.49
C CYS A 230 13.05 23.96 -20.90
N ALA A 231 12.82 23.15 -21.93
CA ALA A 231 12.95 23.59 -23.31
C ALA A 231 11.69 23.19 -24.09
N GLY A 232 11.21 24.09 -24.94
CA GLY A 232 9.97 23.90 -25.69
C GLY A 232 9.64 25.11 -26.57
N PRO A 233 8.61 24.98 -27.41
CA PRO A 233 8.17 26.05 -28.30
C PRO A 233 7.57 27.21 -27.49
N ASP A 234 8.00 28.44 -27.77
CA ASP A 234 7.46 29.66 -27.13
C ASP A 234 6.56 30.42 -28.13
N PRO A 235 5.26 30.57 -27.86
CA PRO A 235 4.35 31.32 -28.72
C PRO A 235 4.79 32.77 -28.97
N SER A 236 5.51 33.39 -28.03
CA SER A 236 6.04 34.76 -28.20
C SER A 236 7.21 34.85 -29.18
N ARG A 237 7.80 33.71 -29.54
CA ARG A 237 8.90 33.58 -30.51
C ARG A 237 8.45 32.80 -31.74
N ASN A 238 7.21 32.98 -32.18
CA ASN A 238 6.67 32.29 -33.35
C ASN A 238 6.81 30.75 -33.25
N TRP A 239 6.64 30.21 -32.03
CA TRP A 239 6.79 28.79 -31.73
C TRP A 239 8.22 28.22 -31.91
N ASP A 240 9.24 29.08 -31.98
CA ASP A 240 10.62 28.64 -31.92
C ASP A 240 10.95 28.00 -30.56
N ILE A 241 11.87 27.05 -30.60
CA ILE A 241 12.36 26.37 -29.39
C ILE A 241 13.13 27.38 -28.54
N SER A 242 12.66 27.58 -27.32
CA SER A 242 13.34 28.36 -26.30
C SER A 242 13.66 27.49 -25.09
N SER A 243 14.62 27.92 -24.28
CA SER A 243 14.98 27.25 -23.04
C SER A 243 14.99 28.21 -21.86
N ILE A 244 14.49 27.72 -20.73
CA ILE A 244 14.50 28.38 -19.43
C ILE A 244 15.24 27.45 -18.46
N SER A 245 16.11 28.03 -17.63
CA SER A 245 16.91 27.32 -16.62
C SER A 245 16.89 28.06 -15.29
#